data_AF-A0AAF0E7L3-F1
#
_entry.id   AF-A0AAF0E7L3-F1
#
_cell.length_a   1.000
_cell.length_b   1.000
_cell.length_c   1.000
_cell.angle_alpha   90.00
_cell.angle_beta   90.00
_cell.angle_gamma   90.00
#
_symmetry.space_group_name_H-M   'P 1'
#
loop_
_entity.id
_entity.type
_entity.pdbx_description
1 polymer ?
#
loop_
_entity_poly.entity_id
_entity_poly.type
_entity_poly.pdbx_seq_one_letter_code
_entity_poly.pdbx_strand_id
1 'polypeptide(L)'
;MGDRTPDEAPEDGCRRILEGVNALSMSPDHDTSVELTRPLVPLDPVEREAFGKKVASTKLGSNSDGLIALLRDYPNLVSTQLAEEAERELAEKLPGPLRTADTVTSYVSTVHGDDISSQSELFPQAEDGVPKKSHRRLSESVAQFPLPDVSLVQGEKARRASMRSLGTTSLCMSRSCSIPGEPNLGTMGTRPDYGDEKIVVAMVGLPARGKSFLSNKLMRYLRWREYKVRVFNVGQLRRAVARERDASPWADSLQNSTFFDSNNAEALKVREALSHECLEQLIRWLKRAGHVGIHDATNTTKARRRHIAERVAQEPGLRLVFLESVCTDPEVVLANVEVKVRSRDPDYMNMNREQAREDFLRRIKHYEAVYEPLDADGTEQHYSYCKIVDVGRSATMNLISSYLGSQIAFYLLNLHIAPRNIFMSRHGESQFNLEGKIGGDSDLSERGWAYARALPKLIQDHVGDEELTVWHSSLRRTGQTASLLPYPKLVWKSLDELDAGVCDGMTYEEIEKFYPEDSTSRDEDKFNYRYRGGESYRDVVVRLEPVIMELERQSNILIIGHQAILRALYAYFMGYDQNELPYIKIPLHTVIKLTPKAYGCDEERYALPIEAVDTHHVP
;
A
#
# COMPACT_ATOMS: atom_id res chain seq x y z
N MET A 1 76.67 -6.60 39.79
CA MET A 1 76.55 -5.41 38.93
C MET A 1 75.08 -5.29 38.58
N GLY A 2 74.31 -4.26 38.89
CA GLY A 2 74.53 -2.96 39.49
C GLY A 2 73.17 -2.27 39.38
N ASP A 3 72.67 -1.85 40.52
CA ASP A 3 71.39 -1.22 40.81
C ASP A 3 71.30 0.23 40.28
N ARG A 4 70.07 0.69 39.93
CA ARG A 4 69.48 2.04 40.23
C ARG A 4 68.52 2.59 39.17
N THR A 5 67.29 2.87 39.62
CA THR A 5 66.41 4.00 39.23
C THR A 5 66.91 5.31 39.92
N PRO A 6 66.51 6.56 39.56
CA PRO A 6 65.14 7.09 39.78
C PRO A 6 64.63 8.20 38.83
N ASP A 7 63.38 8.60 39.11
CA ASP A 7 62.50 9.68 38.60
C ASP A 7 63.11 11.00 38.12
N GLU A 8 62.42 11.66 37.17
CA GLU A 8 61.89 13.04 37.28
C GLU A 8 60.97 13.41 36.07
N ALA A 9 59.79 13.97 36.35
CA ALA A 9 58.90 14.69 35.42
C ALA A 9 59.33 16.19 35.35
N PRO A 10 58.85 17.07 34.42
CA PRO A 10 57.44 17.53 34.42
C PRO A 10 56.84 18.04 33.07
N GLU A 11 55.52 18.33 33.11
CA GLU A 11 54.76 19.38 32.39
C GLU A 11 54.74 19.37 30.84
N ASP A 12 53.65 19.59 30.10
CA ASP A 12 52.43 20.40 30.29
C ASP A 12 51.40 20.01 29.20
N GLY A 13 50.09 20.22 29.41
CA GLY A 13 49.11 20.12 28.31
C GLY A 13 47.71 19.54 28.59
N CYS A 14 46.95 20.23 29.44
CA CYS A 14 45.48 20.35 29.41
C CYS A 14 44.59 19.10 29.62
N ARG A 15 44.39 18.87 30.91
CA ARG A 15 43.23 18.29 31.60
C ARG A 15 42.05 19.28 31.59
N ARG A 16 40.81 18.74 31.76
CA ARG A 16 39.62 19.29 32.48
C ARG A 16 38.34 19.45 31.62
N ILE A 17 37.14 19.01 32.02
CA ILE A 17 36.61 18.51 33.31
C ILE A 17 35.38 17.60 33.02
N LEU A 18 35.40 16.41 33.60
CA LEU A 18 34.24 15.74 34.19
C LEU A 18 34.48 15.79 35.70
N GLU A 19 33.49 16.24 36.47
CA GLU A 19 33.15 15.85 37.86
C GLU A 19 32.43 16.99 38.58
N GLY A 20 31.32 16.66 39.24
CA GLY A 20 30.60 17.56 40.12
C GLY A 20 29.18 17.10 40.43
N VAL A 21 29.05 16.00 41.16
CA VAL A 21 27.77 15.50 41.72
C VAL A 21 27.71 15.88 43.21
N ASN A 22 26.53 16.36 43.62
CA ASN A 22 25.92 16.41 44.97
C ASN A 22 26.23 17.52 46.00
N ALA A 23 25.14 18.24 46.35
CA ALA A 23 24.59 18.60 47.70
C ALA A 23 23.82 19.96 47.57
N LEU A 24 22.62 20.27 48.11
CA LEU A 24 21.67 19.68 49.06
C LEU A 24 20.32 20.48 49.00
N SER A 25 19.20 19.81 49.33
CA SER A 25 17.96 20.25 50.04
C SER A 25 16.90 21.21 49.43
N MET A 26 15.66 20.67 49.29
CA MET A 26 14.29 21.11 49.71
C MET A 26 13.95 22.63 49.68
N SER A 27 12.81 23.18 49.21
CA SER A 27 11.45 22.73 48.82
C SER A 27 10.74 23.91 48.06
N PRO A 28 9.38 23.98 47.90
CA PRO A 28 8.66 24.21 46.63
C PRO A 28 8.24 25.68 46.36
N ASP A 29 7.51 25.87 45.25
CA ASP A 29 6.82 27.09 44.78
C ASP A 29 7.59 27.99 43.80
N HIS A 30 7.21 27.91 42.52
CA HIS A 30 7.09 29.10 41.67
C HIS A 30 6.01 28.91 40.61
N ASP A 31 4.83 29.38 40.97
CA ASP A 31 4.01 30.35 40.24
C ASP A 31 3.86 30.15 38.72
N THR A 32 2.72 29.56 38.34
CA THR A 32 2.20 29.52 36.98
C THR A 32 1.18 30.64 36.80
N SER A 33 1.64 31.84 36.45
CA SER A 33 0.77 32.85 35.87
C SER A 33 1.54 33.69 34.84
N VAL A 34 1.40 33.34 33.56
CA VAL A 34 1.67 34.26 32.46
C VAL A 34 0.32 34.83 32.03
N GLU A 35 0.19 36.15 32.12
CA GLU A 35 -0.99 36.93 31.78
C GLU A 35 -1.51 36.62 30.35
N LEU A 36 -2.73 36.09 30.28
CA LEU A 36 -3.53 36.02 29.06
C LEU A 36 -4.40 37.27 28.98
N THR A 37 -4.07 38.18 28.07
CA THR A 37 -4.97 38.90 27.13
C THR A 37 -4.33 40.20 26.64
N ARG A 38 -4.06 40.30 25.34
CA ARG A 38 -4.07 41.59 24.63
C ARG A 38 -5.42 41.70 23.90
N PRO A 39 -6.09 42.87 23.92
CA PRO A 39 -7.30 43.06 23.13
C PRO A 39 -6.98 43.02 21.64
N LEU A 40 -7.80 42.28 20.89
CA LEU A 40 -7.78 42.22 19.43
C LEU A 40 -8.03 43.62 18.85
N VAL A 41 -7.15 44.08 17.97
CA VAL A 41 -7.30 45.35 17.24
C VAL A 41 -8.36 45.15 16.15
N PRO A 42 -9.41 46.00 16.06
CA PRO A 42 -10.36 45.95 14.95
C PRO A 42 -9.64 46.26 13.63
N LEU A 43 -9.78 45.38 12.63
CA LEU A 43 -9.20 45.55 11.29
C LEU A 43 -9.90 46.67 10.49
N ASP A 44 -9.14 47.28 9.58
CA ASP A 44 -9.58 48.38 8.71
C ASP A 44 -10.75 47.93 7.78
N PRO A 45 -11.88 48.65 7.76
CA PRO A 45 -13.01 48.37 6.87
C PRO A 45 -12.64 48.25 5.38
N VAL A 46 -11.60 48.95 4.93
CA VAL A 46 -11.15 48.92 3.53
C VAL A 46 -10.53 47.56 3.15
N GLU A 47 -9.78 46.95 4.07
CA GLU A 47 -9.15 45.66 3.86
C GLU A 47 -10.19 44.52 3.80
N ARG A 48 -11.24 44.62 4.61
CA ARG A 48 -12.39 43.68 4.58
C ARG A 48 -13.14 43.73 3.26
N GLU A 49 -13.39 44.93 2.72
CA GLU A 49 -14.08 45.08 1.45
C GLU A 49 -13.23 44.56 0.26
N ALA A 50 -11.93 44.83 0.29
CA ALA A 50 -10.98 44.31 -0.71
C ALA A 50 -10.90 42.78 -0.69
N PHE A 51 -10.91 42.18 0.50
CA PHE A 51 -10.95 40.72 0.67
C PHE A 51 -12.24 40.11 0.12
N GLY A 52 -13.40 40.69 0.44
CA GLY A 52 -14.70 40.23 -0.08
C GLY A 52 -14.75 40.22 -1.61
N LYS A 53 -14.26 41.29 -2.26
CA LYS A 53 -14.18 41.37 -3.74
C LYS A 53 -13.24 40.30 -4.32
N LYS A 54 -12.13 40.01 -3.63
CA LYS A 54 -11.16 38.99 -4.07
C LYS A 54 -11.72 37.58 -3.93
N VAL A 55 -12.38 37.26 -2.82
CA VAL A 55 -13.05 35.97 -2.59
C VAL A 55 -14.16 35.73 -3.62
N ALA A 56 -14.99 36.72 -3.90
CA ALA A 56 -16.06 36.65 -4.91
C ALA A 56 -15.53 36.39 -6.34
N SER A 57 -14.26 36.70 -6.61
CA SER A 57 -13.62 36.41 -7.90
C SER A 57 -13.00 35.01 -8.00
N THR A 58 -13.04 34.21 -6.94
CA THR A 58 -12.46 32.86 -6.87
C THR A 58 -13.54 31.77 -6.79
N LYS A 59 -13.16 30.51 -7.08
CA LYS A 59 -14.05 29.35 -6.89
C LYS A 59 -14.48 29.12 -5.44
N LEU A 60 -13.78 29.70 -4.45
CA LEU A 60 -14.20 29.64 -3.05
C LEU A 60 -15.47 30.47 -2.78
N GLY A 61 -15.67 31.57 -3.52
CA GLY A 61 -16.86 32.41 -3.40
C GLY A 61 -18.08 31.88 -4.17
N SER A 62 -17.89 30.85 -5.01
CA SER A 62 -18.94 30.28 -5.85
C SER A 62 -19.36 28.85 -5.46
N ASN A 63 -18.80 28.30 -4.37
CA ASN A 63 -19.14 26.98 -3.85
C ASN A 63 -19.49 27.10 -2.36
N SER A 64 -20.65 26.58 -1.96
CA SER A 64 -21.20 26.63 -0.60
C SER A 64 -20.21 26.16 0.47
N ASP A 65 -19.43 25.12 0.17
CA ASP A 65 -18.50 24.53 1.13
C ASP A 65 -17.25 25.40 1.32
N GLY A 66 -16.87 26.14 0.26
CA GLY A 66 -15.77 27.11 0.29
C GLY A 66 -16.11 28.36 1.10
N LEU A 67 -17.35 28.86 0.97
CA LEU A 67 -17.87 29.98 1.75
C LEU A 67 -17.97 29.66 3.25
N ILE A 68 -18.44 28.45 3.58
CA ILE A 68 -18.53 27.97 4.97
C ILE A 68 -17.13 27.78 5.58
N ALA A 69 -16.16 27.25 4.83
CA ALA A 69 -14.78 27.14 5.28
C ALA A 69 -14.16 28.52 5.55
N LEU A 70 -14.41 29.51 4.68
CA LEU A 70 -13.96 30.89 4.83
C LEU A 70 -14.51 31.56 6.09
N LEU A 71 -15.81 31.38 6.39
CA LEU A 71 -16.43 31.93 7.60
C LEU A 71 -15.94 31.25 8.88
N ARG A 72 -15.65 29.95 8.82
CA ARG A 72 -15.10 29.20 9.95
C ARG A 72 -13.67 29.65 10.27
N ASP A 73 -12.85 29.82 9.23
CA ASP A 73 -11.40 29.99 9.40
C ASP A 73 -10.99 31.48 9.47
N TYR A 74 -11.78 32.39 8.88
CA TYR A 74 -11.49 33.83 8.84
C TYR A 74 -12.73 34.72 9.12
N PRO A 75 -13.48 34.51 10.23
CA PRO A 75 -14.75 35.22 10.50
C PRO A 75 -14.62 36.74 10.54
N ASN A 76 -13.42 37.26 10.86
CA ASN A 76 -13.16 38.69 10.99
C ASN A 76 -12.81 39.39 9.66
N LEU A 77 -12.65 38.65 8.56
CA LEU A 77 -12.25 39.17 7.25
C LEU A 77 -13.38 39.08 6.21
N VAL A 78 -14.43 38.30 6.50
CA VAL A 78 -15.59 38.16 5.63
C VAL A 78 -16.51 39.38 5.81
N SER A 79 -16.94 39.99 4.71
CA SER A 79 -17.91 41.10 4.76
C SER A 79 -19.27 40.63 5.30
N THR A 80 -20.06 41.53 5.90
CA THR A 80 -21.40 41.22 6.40
C THR A 80 -22.32 40.63 5.32
N GLN A 81 -22.15 41.07 4.06
CA GLN A 81 -22.92 40.55 2.92
C GLN A 81 -22.57 39.09 2.59
N LEU A 82 -21.27 38.72 2.56
CA LEU A 82 -20.86 37.33 2.33
C LEU A 82 -21.27 36.40 3.51
N ALA A 83 -21.28 36.93 4.73
CA ALA A 83 -21.72 36.19 5.91
C ALA A 83 -23.22 35.89 5.86
N GLU A 84 -24.05 36.88 5.53
CA GLU A 84 -25.50 36.72 5.36
C GLU A 84 -25.85 35.74 4.24
N GLU A 85 -25.09 35.73 3.14
CA GLU A 85 -25.33 34.84 2.00
C GLU A 85 -25.02 33.36 2.34
N ALA A 86 -23.94 33.12 3.08
CA ALA A 86 -23.62 31.78 3.59
C ALA A 86 -24.64 31.28 4.63
N GLU A 87 -25.12 32.17 5.52
CA GLU A 87 -26.16 31.83 6.50
C GLU A 87 -27.49 31.48 5.81
N ARG A 88 -27.81 32.16 4.70
CA ARG A 88 -28.98 31.85 3.85
C ARG A 88 -28.89 30.47 3.22
N GLU A 89 -27.74 30.10 2.67
CA GLU A 89 -27.52 28.76 2.10
C GLU A 89 -27.56 27.66 3.17
N LEU A 90 -27.09 27.94 4.39
CA LEU A 90 -27.16 27.02 5.52
C LEU A 90 -28.62 26.75 5.93
N ALA A 91 -29.48 27.77 5.86
CA ALA A 91 -30.90 27.68 6.16
C ALA A 91 -31.70 26.96 5.04
N GLU A 92 -31.29 27.10 3.77
CA GLU A 92 -31.93 26.40 2.65
C GLU A 92 -31.62 24.90 2.59
N LYS A 93 -30.41 24.48 3.01
CA LYS A 93 -30.01 23.06 3.04
C LYS A 93 -30.60 22.26 4.22
N LEU A 94 -31.19 22.92 5.22
CA LEU A 94 -31.78 22.29 6.41
C LEU A 94 -33.16 22.90 6.74
N PRO A 95 -34.27 22.42 6.13
CA PRO A 95 -35.59 22.88 6.54
C PRO A 95 -36.01 22.15 7.83
N GLY A 96 -35.77 22.79 8.99
CA GLY A 96 -36.33 22.35 10.28
C GLY A 96 -35.74 23.10 11.48
N PRO A 97 -36.51 23.36 12.55
CA PRO A 97 -36.03 24.16 13.66
C PRO A 97 -34.94 23.40 14.45
N LEU A 98 -33.81 24.09 14.66
CA LEU A 98 -32.67 23.62 15.44
C LEU A 98 -33.11 23.17 16.85
N ARG A 99 -33.06 21.86 17.10
CA ARG A 99 -33.14 21.29 18.45
C ARG A 99 -31.74 21.04 19.00
N THR A 100 -31.55 21.50 20.23
CA THR A 100 -30.36 21.36 21.05
C THR A 100 -29.98 19.89 21.29
N ALA A 101 -28.67 19.63 21.20
CA ALA A 101 -27.88 18.48 21.66
C ALA A 101 -28.60 17.24 22.21
N ASP A 102 -28.38 16.08 21.55
CA ASP A 102 -27.98 14.83 22.20
C ASP A 102 -27.45 13.81 21.16
N THR A 103 -26.35 13.15 21.51
CA THR A 103 -25.60 12.12 20.76
C THR A 103 -26.36 10.80 20.62
N VAL A 104 -26.47 10.21 19.40
CA VAL A 104 -26.27 8.76 19.10
C VAL A 104 -25.93 8.56 17.61
N THR A 105 -24.94 7.68 17.39
CA THR A 105 -24.39 7.07 16.16
C THR A 105 -25.42 6.34 15.27
N SER A 106 -25.35 6.50 13.94
CA SER A 106 -25.62 5.40 12.98
C SER A 106 -24.98 5.67 11.62
N TYR A 107 -24.04 4.80 11.23
CA TYR A 107 -23.55 4.64 9.87
C TYR A 107 -24.54 3.80 9.04
N VAL A 108 -24.51 4.00 7.72
CA VAL A 108 -25.13 3.19 6.64
C VAL A 108 -26.60 3.48 6.32
N SER A 109 -26.83 4.22 5.22
CA SER A 109 -27.69 3.82 4.08
C SER A 109 -27.99 5.03 3.20
N THR A 110 -27.45 5.05 1.97
CA THR A 110 -28.21 5.26 0.72
C THR A 110 -27.27 5.23 -0.48
N VAL A 111 -27.33 4.12 -1.20
CA VAL A 111 -27.04 4.02 -2.63
C VAL A 111 -28.39 4.14 -3.35
N HIS A 112 -28.39 4.81 -4.50
CA HIS A 112 -29.47 4.98 -5.49
C HIS A 112 -30.48 6.11 -5.27
N GLY A 113 -30.46 7.06 -6.21
CA GLY A 113 -31.49 8.07 -6.39
C GLY A 113 -31.03 9.24 -7.25
N ASP A 114 -31.31 9.11 -8.55
CA ASP A 114 -31.76 10.15 -9.47
C ASP A 114 -30.79 10.92 -10.40
N ASP A 115 -31.39 11.13 -11.58
CA ASP A 115 -30.90 11.51 -12.89
C ASP A 115 -30.05 12.78 -12.95
N ILE A 116 -28.98 12.71 -13.76
CA ILE A 116 -28.47 13.90 -14.45
C ILE A 116 -28.28 13.55 -15.93
N SER A 117 -29.18 14.12 -16.74
CA SER A 117 -29.02 14.31 -18.18
C SER A 117 -27.74 15.09 -18.48
N SER A 118 -26.80 14.49 -19.21
CA SER A 118 -25.69 15.22 -19.83
C SER A 118 -25.76 15.05 -21.35
N GLN A 119 -26.30 16.08 -22.02
CA GLN A 119 -26.00 16.31 -23.42
C GLN A 119 -24.55 16.79 -23.50
N SER A 120 -23.65 15.98 -24.04
CA SER A 120 -22.35 16.43 -24.54
C SER A 120 -22.39 16.40 -26.07
N GLU A 121 -22.61 17.56 -26.68
CA GLU A 121 -22.41 17.75 -28.11
C GLU A 121 -20.91 17.86 -28.37
N LEU A 122 -20.28 16.82 -28.93
CA LEU A 122 -18.91 16.93 -29.44
C LEU A 122 -18.53 15.85 -30.46
N PHE A 123 -19.43 15.40 -31.35
CA PHE A 123 -19.05 14.68 -32.59
C PHE A 123 -20.09 14.89 -33.71
N PRO A 124 -19.68 15.14 -34.97
CA PRO A 124 -20.62 15.33 -36.08
C PRO A 124 -21.28 14.00 -36.51
N GLN A 125 -22.59 14.07 -36.76
CA GLN A 125 -23.42 12.97 -37.26
C GLN A 125 -23.13 12.66 -38.74
N ALA A 126 -23.03 11.38 -39.08
CA ALA A 126 -23.09 10.89 -40.45
C ALA A 126 -24.24 9.88 -40.56
N GLU A 127 -25.19 10.19 -41.44
CA GLU A 127 -26.33 9.33 -41.79
C GLU A 127 -25.95 8.29 -42.87
N ASP A 128 -26.69 7.18 -42.79
CA ASP A 128 -27.08 6.21 -43.81
C ASP A 128 -26.12 5.14 -44.38
N GLY A 129 -26.56 3.88 -44.23
CA GLY A 129 -26.14 2.76 -45.10
C GLY A 129 -26.20 1.34 -44.51
N VAL A 130 -27.39 0.81 -44.20
CA VAL A 130 -27.60 -0.62 -43.88
C VAL A 130 -27.59 -1.46 -45.19
N PRO A 131 -27.06 -2.71 -45.18
CA PRO A 131 -27.96 -3.86 -45.38
C PRO A 131 -27.73 -5.04 -44.42
N LYS A 132 -28.86 -5.64 -44.02
CA LYS A 132 -29.05 -6.85 -43.19
C LYS A 132 -28.61 -8.14 -43.88
N LYS A 133 -28.20 -9.14 -43.07
CA LYS A 133 -28.47 -10.61 -43.14
C LYS A 133 -27.84 -11.24 -41.87
N SER A 134 -28.32 -12.27 -41.17
CA SER A 134 -29.60 -12.98 -41.06
C SER A 134 -29.47 -13.94 -39.85
N HIS A 135 -30.50 -14.00 -39.02
CA HIS A 135 -30.87 -14.94 -37.95
C HIS A 135 -30.06 -16.23 -37.66
N ARG A 136 -29.89 -16.50 -36.35
CA ARG A 136 -30.35 -17.75 -35.70
C ARG A 136 -30.76 -17.50 -34.24
N ARG A 137 -32.02 -17.85 -33.91
CA ARG A 137 -32.60 -17.95 -32.55
C ARG A 137 -32.31 -19.32 -31.94
N LEU A 138 -32.35 -19.40 -30.61
CA LEU A 138 -32.90 -20.43 -29.71
C LEU A 138 -32.27 -20.19 -28.32
N SER A 139 -32.89 -20.24 -27.14
CA SER A 139 -34.27 -20.24 -26.62
C SER A 139 -34.11 -20.18 -25.10
N GLU A 140 -35.00 -19.47 -24.40
CA GLU A 140 -35.03 -19.30 -22.95
C GLU A 140 -35.29 -20.62 -22.19
N SER A 141 -34.68 -20.77 -21.01
CA SER A 141 -35.22 -21.61 -19.92
C SER A 141 -34.93 -20.94 -18.58
N VAL A 142 -35.98 -20.34 -18.00
CA VAL A 142 -36.04 -19.80 -16.65
C VAL A 142 -36.25 -20.97 -15.68
N ALA A 143 -35.42 -21.08 -14.65
CA ALA A 143 -35.66 -21.95 -13.50
C ALA A 143 -35.60 -21.12 -12.21
N GLN A 144 -36.77 -20.87 -11.64
CA GLN A 144 -36.98 -20.31 -10.31
C GLN A 144 -36.90 -21.43 -9.26
N PHE A 145 -36.19 -21.20 -8.16
CA PHE A 145 -36.47 -21.85 -6.87
C PHE A 145 -36.35 -20.83 -5.73
N PRO A 146 -37.18 -20.93 -4.66
CA PRO A 146 -37.51 -19.81 -3.79
C PRO A 146 -36.67 -19.75 -2.51
N LEU A 147 -36.49 -18.53 -1.99
CA LEU A 147 -35.98 -18.24 -0.64
C LEU A 147 -37.07 -18.52 0.41
N PRO A 148 -36.75 -19.05 1.61
CA PRO A 148 -37.74 -19.26 2.65
C PRO A 148 -38.07 -17.98 3.42
N ASP A 149 -39.37 -17.78 3.60
CA ASP A 149 -40.03 -16.75 4.40
C ASP A 149 -39.89 -17.07 5.90
N VAL A 150 -39.56 -16.07 6.72
CA VAL A 150 -39.51 -16.21 8.19
C VAL A 150 -40.36 -15.11 8.82
N SER A 151 -41.65 -15.38 8.91
CA SER A 151 -42.59 -14.63 9.72
C SER A 151 -42.57 -15.10 11.18
N LEU A 152 -42.36 -14.14 12.08
CA LEU A 152 -42.98 -13.96 13.41
C LEU A 152 -43.53 -15.20 14.13
N VAL A 153 -42.90 -15.56 15.25
CA VAL A 153 -43.56 -16.24 16.38
C VAL A 153 -43.23 -15.49 17.67
N GLN A 154 -44.27 -14.90 18.26
CA GLN A 154 -44.32 -14.47 19.66
C GLN A 154 -44.48 -15.70 20.56
N GLY A 155 -43.84 -15.69 21.74
CA GLY A 155 -44.11 -16.70 22.77
C GLY A 155 -43.10 -16.69 23.92
N GLU A 156 -43.48 -16.03 25.00
CA GLU A 156 -42.76 -15.90 26.27
C GLU A 156 -42.40 -17.23 26.94
N LYS A 157 -41.26 -17.26 27.66
CA LYS A 157 -41.21 -17.71 29.06
C LYS A 157 -39.89 -17.36 29.75
N ALA A 158 -40.01 -16.55 30.78
CA ALA A 158 -38.97 -16.15 31.71
C ALA A 158 -38.37 -17.32 32.50
N ARG A 159 -37.05 -17.31 32.70
CA ARG A 159 -36.40 -17.83 33.93
C ARG A 159 -35.28 -16.90 34.36
N ARG A 160 -35.35 -16.53 35.64
CA ARG A 160 -34.58 -15.54 36.39
C ARG A 160 -33.42 -16.26 37.09
N ALA A 161 -32.18 -15.76 36.99
CA ALA A 161 -31.13 -16.09 37.97
C ALA A 161 -30.01 -15.03 38.00
N SER A 162 -29.98 -14.32 39.13
CA SER A 162 -28.86 -13.72 39.87
C SER A 162 -27.90 -12.74 39.20
N MET A 163 -28.08 -11.46 39.54
CA MET A 163 -27.06 -10.42 39.49
C MET A 163 -25.83 -10.80 40.34
N ARG A 164 -24.64 -10.64 39.77
CA ARG A 164 -23.40 -10.34 40.51
C ARG A 164 -22.86 -9.02 39.97
N SER A 165 -22.59 -8.11 40.90
CA SER A 165 -22.03 -6.78 40.69
C SER A 165 -20.67 -6.85 40.00
N LEU A 166 -20.51 -6.12 38.90
CA LEU A 166 -19.20 -5.75 38.37
C LEU A 166 -19.12 -4.22 38.36
N GLY A 167 -18.05 -3.73 38.98
CA GLY A 167 -17.81 -2.32 39.25
C GLY A 167 -17.72 -1.48 37.99
N THR A 168 -18.28 -0.28 38.10
CA THR A 168 -18.20 0.80 37.14
C THR A 168 -16.74 1.23 36.97
N THR A 169 -16.10 0.79 35.89
CA THR A 169 -14.92 1.48 35.37
C THR A 169 -15.42 2.57 34.44
N SER A 170 -15.35 3.81 34.93
CA SER A 170 -15.57 5.03 34.17
C SER A 170 -14.53 5.07 33.03
N LEU A 171 -14.93 4.73 31.80
CA LEU A 171 -14.17 5.13 30.63
C LEU A 171 -14.27 6.65 30.50
N CYS A 172 -13.20 7.34 30.90
CA CYS A 172 -12.97 8.73 30.54
C CYS A 172 -12.86 8.80 29.01
N MET A 173 -13.89 9.29 28.33
CA MET A 173 -13.77 9.72 26.95
C MET A 173 -12.88 10.97 26.94
N SER A 174 -11.60 10.79 26.64
CA SER A 174 -10.71 11.91 26.33
C SER A 174 -11.12 12.49 24.97
N ARG A 175 -12.11 13.39 24.97
CA ARG A 175 -12.25 14.38 23.90
C ARG A 175 -11.12 15.38 24.07
N SER A 176 -10.02 15.19 23.35
CA SER A 176 -9.04 16.26 23.18
C SER A 176 -9.63 17.30 22.24
N CYS A 177 -10.38 18.26 22.80
CA CYS A 177 -10.54 19.57 22.15
C CYS A 177 -9.17 20.27 22.23
N SER A 178 -8.48 20.36 21.10
CA SER A 178 -7.33 21.26 20.97
C SER A 178 -7.82 22.72 20.98
N ILE A 179 -7.14 23.55 21.77
CA ILE A 179 -7.33 25.01 21.83
C ILE A 179 -6.80 25.62 20.52
N PRO A 180 -7.50 26.57 19.87
CA PRO A 180 -7.03 27.17 18.63
C PRO A 180 -5.93 28.20 18.91
N GLY A 181 -4.74 27.97 18.36
CA GLY A 181 -3.60 28.89 18.50
C GLY A 181 -2.43 28.63 17.56
N GLU A 182 -2.41 27.54 16.80
CA GLU A 182 -1.35 27.28 15.82
C GLU A 182 -1.85 27.55 14.38
N PRO A 183 -1.03 28.18 13.52
CA PRO A 183 -1.38 28.35 12.12
C PRO A 183 -1.61 26.98 11.47
N ASN A 184 -2.64 26.86 10.62
CA ASN A 184 -2.92 25.67 9.81
C ASN A 184 -1.80 25.43 8.78
N LEU A 185 -0.64 24.95 9.26
CA LEU A 185 0.42 24.34 8.44
C LEU A 185 -0.13 23.05 7.81
N GLY A 186 0.38 22.69 6.62
CA GLY A 186 0.12 21.36 6.04
C GLY A 186 0.40 20.28 7.09
N THR A 187 -0.58 19.43 7.37
CA THR A 187 -0.42 18.42 8.43
C THR A 187 0.45 17.28 7.92
N MET A 188 1.23 16.67 8.80
CA MET A 188 1.83 15.38 8.48
C MET A 188 0.69 14.38 8.23
N GLY A 189 0.70 13.74 7.06
CA GLY A 189 -0.30 12.74 6.69
C GLY A 189 -0.41 11.69 7.79
N THR A 190 -1.58 11.58 8.38
CA THR A 190 -1.80 10.63 9.47
C THR A 190 -1.72 9.22 8.92
N ARG A 191 -0.85 8.40 9.50
CA ARG A 191 -0.81 6.97 9.19
C ARG A 191 -2.19 6.38 9.49
N PRO A 192 -2.84 5.69 8.54
CA PRO A 192 -4.08 5.01 8.85
C PRO A 192 -3.87 4.08 10.04
N ASP A 193 -4.81 4.09 11.00
CA ASP A 193 -4.76 3.17 12.14
C ASP A 193 -5.03 1.74 11.63
N TYR A 194 -3.95 1.09 11.20
CA TYR A 194 -3.99 -0.28 10.70
C TYR A 194 -4.11 -1.32 11.84
N GLY A 195 -4.25 -0.87 13.09
CA GLY A 195 -4.19 -1.68 14.30
C GLY A 195 -2.79 -2.19 14.60
N ASP A 196 -2.49 -2.38 15.90
CA ASP A 196 -1.28 -3.05 16.39
C ASP A 196 -1.29 -4.58 16.12
N GLU A 197 -2.00 -5.02 15.09
CA GLU A 197 -2.16 -6.42 14.77
C GLU A 197 -0.83 -7.03 14.32
N LYS A 198 -0.50 -8.20 14.90
CA LYS A 198 0.72 -8.94 14.59
C LYS A 198 0.37 -10.33 14.07
N ILE A 199 0.75 -10.61 12.84
CA ILE A 199 0.44 -11.87 12.16
C ILE A 199 1.72 -12.65 11.86
N VAL A 200 1.72 -13.92 12.25
CA VAL A 200 2.63 -14.94 11.74
C VAL A 200 1.96 -15.60 10.54
N VAL A 201 2.54 -15.46 9.35
CA VAL A 201 2.11 -16.19 8.15
C VAL A 201 3.03 -17.40 7.97
N ALA A 202 2.53 -18.60 8.22
CA ALA A 202 3.29 -19.84 8.07
C ALA A 202 3.02 -20.45 6.69
N MET A 203 4.03 -20.43 5.81
CA MET A 203 3.91 -20.99 4.47
C MET A 203 3.79 -22.53 4.54
N VAL A 204 2.93 -23.12 3.72
CA VAL A 204 2.74 -24.57 3.60
C VAL A 204 2.83 -24.97 2.12
N GLY A 205 3.48 -26.09 1.83
CA GLY A 205 3.48 -26.69 0.50
C GLY A 205 4.82 -27.26 0.07
N LEU A 206 4.77 -28.11 -0.95
CA LEU A 206 5.95 -28.79 -1.50
C LEU A 206 6.97 -27.81 -2.12
N PRO A 207 8.26 -28.19 -2.25
CA PRO A 207 9.24 -27.41 -3.01
C PRO A 207 8.76 -27.13 -4.45
N ALA A 208 9.19 -26.02 -5.04
CA ALA A 208 8.81 -25.57 -6.39
C ALA A 208 7.31 -25.34 -6.66
N ARG A 209 6.48 -25.21 -5.61
CA ARG A 209 5.03 -24.90 -5.73
C ARG A 209 4.66 -23.43 -5.52
N GLY A 210 5.58 -22.48 -5.69
CA GLY A 210 5.25 -21.04 -5.64
C GLY A 210 5.23 -20.37 -4.26
N LYS A 211 5.64 -21.05 -3.17
CA LYS A 211 5.70 -20.43 -1.83
C LYS A 211 6.51 -19.12 -1.79
N SER A 212 7.72 -19.13 -2.34
CA SER A 212 8.57 -17.94 -2.38
C SER A 212 8.01 -16.83 -3.29
N PHE A 213 7.22 -17.20 -4.31
CA PHE A 213 6.51 -16.23 -5.14
C PHE A 213 5.43 -15.52 -4.31
N LEU A 214 4.55 -16.28 -3.65
CA LEU A 214 3.49 -15.73 -2.81
C LEU A 214 4.06 -14.90 -1.65
N SER A 215 5.10 -15.39 -0.96
CA SER A 215 5.70 -14.66 0.16
C SER A 215 6.31 -13.33 -0.28
N ASN A 216 7.01 -13.29 -1.42
CA ASN A 216 7.61 -12.06 -1.94
C ASN A 216 6.56 -11.08 -2.47
N LYS A 217 5.53 -11.55 -3.18
CA LYS A 217 4.40 -10.72 -3.63
C LYS A 217 3.65 -10.14 -2.44
N LEU A 218 3.38 -10.94 -1.42
CA LEU A 218 2.70 -10.49 -0.21
C LEU A 218 3.53 -9.48 0.59
N MET A 219 4.83 -9.76 0.77
CA MET A 219 5.75 -8.84 1.44
C MET A 219 5.80 -7.48 0.73
N ARG A 220 5.91 -7.48 -0.60
CA ARG A 220 5.98 -6.25 -1.42
C ARG A 220 4.72 -5.40 -1.24
N TYR A 221 3.56 -6.03 -1.37
CA TYR A 221 2.27 -5.37 -1.19
C TYR A 221 2.09 -4.77 0.20
N LEU A 222 2.34 -5.55 1.25
CA LEU A 222 2.17 -5.07 2.61
C LEU A 222 3.19 -3.98 2.96
N ARG A 223 4.44 -4.05 2.46
CA ARG A 223 5.43 -2.98 2.64
C ARG A 223 5.06 -1.70 1.94
N TRP A 224 4.52 -1.79 0.72
CA TRP A 224 4.01 -0.64 -0.02
C TRP A 224 2.86 0.04 0.73
N ARG A 225 2.00 -0.74 1.40
CA ARG A 225 1.00 -0.25 2.37
C ARG A 225 1.56 0.10 3.75
N GLU A 226 2.88 0.19 3.87
CA GLU A 226 3.61 0.60 5.06
C GLU A 226 3.57 -0.35 6.27
N TYR A 227 3.15 -1.60 6.09
CA TYR A 227 3.35 -2.61 7.11
C TYR A 227 4.82 -2.99 7.18
N LYS A 228 5.35 -3.04 8.39
CA LYS A 228 6.66 -3.66 8.66
C LYS A 228 6.51 -5.16 8.48
N VAL A 229 7.02 -5.68 7.36
CA VAL A 229 6.96 -7.10 6.98
C VAL A 229 8.36 -7.66 6.75
N ARG A 230 8.60 -8.89 7.22
CA ARG A 230 9.85 -9.62 7.02
C ARG A 230 9.61 -11.11 6.76
N VAL A 231 10.35 -11.65 5.80
CA VAL A 231 10.40 -13.09 5.51
C VAL A 231 11.53 -13.73 6.31
N PHE A 232 11.22 -14.84 6.96
CA PHE A 232 12.14 -15.69 7.72
C PHE A 232 12.21 -17.04 7.02
N ASN A 233 13.25 -17.24 6.21
CA ASN A 233 13.39 -18.43 5.37
C ASN A 233 14.27 -19.48 6.06
N VAL A 234 13.67 -20.62 6.40
CA VAL A 234 14.37 -21.71 7.11
C VAL A 234 15.53 -22.28 6.28
N GLY A 235 15.40 -22.29 4.95
CA GLY A 235 16.46 -22.72 4.04
C GLY A 235 17.70 -21.80 4.06
N GLN A 236 17.49 -20.48 4.18
CA GLN A 236 18.58 -19.51 4.35
C GLN A 236 19.26 -19.68 5.70
N LEU A 237 18.51 -19.87 6.78
CA LEU A 237 19.07 -20.13 8.12
C LEU A 237 19.89 -21.42 8.13
N ARG A 238 19.37 -22.52 7.58
CA ARG A 238 20.12 -23.77 7.42
C ARG A 238 21.45 -23.55 6.70
N ARG A 239 21.45 -22.80 5.60
CA ARG A 239 22.67 -22.50 4.84
C ARG A 239 23.66 -21.63 5.63
N ALA A 240 23.17 -20.66 6.40
CA ALA A 240 24.01 -19.84 7.25
C ALA A 240 24.72 -20.68 8.32
N VAL A 241 23.96 -21.53 9.01
CA VAL A 241 24.50 -22.47 10.01
C VAL A 241 25.48 -23.47 9.38
N ALA A 242 25.22 -23.94 8.16
CA ALA A 242 26.14 -24.82 7.44
C ALA A 242 27.49 -24.13 7.17
N ARG A 243 27.48 -22.87 6.70
CA ARG A 243 28.72 -22.08 6.46
C ARG A 243 29.50 -21.79 7.73
N GLU A 244 28.80 -21.46 8.82
CA GLU A 244 29.46 -21.27 10.13
C GLU A 244 30.08 -22.57 10.67
N ARG A 245 29.57 -23.71 10.22
CA ARG A 245 30.05 -25.06 10.58
C ARG A 245 30.99 -25.69 9.55
N ASP A 246 31.50 -24.94 8.56
CA ASP A 246 32.51 -25.40 7.57
C ASP A 246 33.85 -25.87 8.17
N ALA A 247 33.96 -25.95 9.51
CA ALA A 247 34.99 -26.71 10.20
C ALA A 247 34.60 -28.18 10.50
N SER A 248 33.46 -28.69 10.01
CA SER A 248 32.93 -30.03 10.35
C SER A 248 32.68 -30.92 9.11
N PRO A 249 33.01 -32.23 9.15
CA PRO A 249 32.83 -33.19 8.05
C PRO A 249 31.38 -33.41 7.54
N TRP A 250 30.39 -32.75 8.14
CA TRP A 250 28.96 -32.90 7.86
C TRP A 250 28.36 -31.72 7.08
N ALA A 251 29.16 -30.74 6.68
CA ALA A 251 28.69 -29.55 5.95
C ALA A 251 28.09 -29.90 4.57
N ASP A 252 28.71 -30.83 3.84
CA ASP A 252 28.23 -31.30 2.53
C ASP A 252 26.93 -32.11 2.62
N SER A 253 26.70 -32.81 3.73
CA SER A 253 25.50 -33.63 3.93
C SER A 253 24.25 -32.81 4.28
N LEU A 254 24.40 -31.54 4.67
CA LEU A 254 23.29 -30.61 4.96
C LEU A 254 22.62 -30.05 3.68
N GLN A 255 23.28 -30.17 2.53
CA GLN A 255 22.87 -29.53 1.28
C GLN A 255 22.24 -30.51 0.27
N ASN A 256 22.60 -31.80 0.33
CA ASN A 256 22.11 -32.81 -0.61
C ASN A 256 20.66 -33.27 -0.34
N SER A 257 20.05 -33.96 -1.31
CA SER A 257 18.69 -34.51 -1.17
C SER A 257 18.51 -35.49 -0.01
N THR A 258 19.54 -36.25 0.37
CA THR A 258 19.47 -37.24 1.48
C THR A 258 19.23 -36.60 2.85
N PHE A 259 19.63 -35.34 3.03
CA PHE A 259 19.24 -34.53 4.20
C PHE A 259 17.72 -34.40 4.36
N PHE A 260 16.99 -34.46 3.25
CA PHE A 260 15.56 -34.24 3.23
C PHE A 260 14.73 -35.51 3.37
N ASP A 261 15.37 -36.67 3.35
CA ASP A 261 14.73 -37.96 3.59
C ASP A 261 14.05 -37.97 4.97
N SER A 262 12.80 -38.43 5.03
CA SER A 262 12.04 -38.59 6.27
C SER A 262 12.59 -39.71 7.16
N ASN A 263 13.26 -40.69 6.56
CA ASN A 263 13.87 -41.82 7.28
C ASN A 263 15.19 -41.45 7.98
N ASN A 264 15.76 -40.28 7.64
CA ASN A 264 16.96 -39.77 8.30
C ASN A 264 16.61 -39.03 9.59
N ALA A 265 16.60 -39.76 10.71
CA ALA A 265 16.21 -39.23 12.02
C ALA A 265 17.11 -38.07 12.51
N GLU A 266 18.41 -38.11 12.22
CA GLU A 266 19.33 -37.02 12.60
C GLU A 266 19.04 -35.75 11.79
N ALA A 267 18.89 -35.88 10.47
CA ALA A 267 18.56 -34.74 9.62
C ALA A 267 17.17 -34.17 9.92
N LEU A 268 16.20 -35.01 10.28
CA LEU A 268 14.89 -34.57 10.75
C LEU A 268 14.99 -33.70 12.01
N LYS A 269 15.74 -34.16 13.04
CA LYS A 269 15.99 -33.38 14.27
C LYS A 269 16.63 -32.02 13.97
N VAL A 270 17.61 -31.98 13.09
CA VAL A 270 18.27 -30.72 12.68
C VAL A 270 17.29 -29.79 11.96
N ARG A 271 16.47 -30.30 11.03
CA ARG A 271 15.45 -29.50 10.33
C ARG A 271 14.41 -28.92 11.29
N GLU A 272 14.00 -29.69 12.29
CA GLU A 272 13.06 -29.24 13.32
C GLU A 272 13.64 -28.15 14.20
N ALA A 273 14.87 -28.32 14.69
CA ALA A 273 15.58 -27.31 15.46
C ALA A 273 15.74 -26.00 14.68
N LEU A 274 16.13 -26.07 13.40
CA LEU A 274 16.27 -24.89 12.53
C LEU A 274 14.92 -24.22 12.26
N SER A 275 13.86 -25.00 12.03
CA SER A 275 12.51 -24.46 11.82
C SER A 275 12.00 -23.74 13.07
N HIS A 276 12.27 -24.30 14.25
CA HIS A 276 11.90 -23.72 15.54
C HIS A 276 12.69 -22.44 15.84
N GLU A 277 14.02 -22.44 15.69
CA GLU A 277 14.84 -21.23 15.87
C GLU A 277 14.41 -20.10 14.90
N CYS A 278 14.09 -20.45 13.66
CA CYS A 278 13.58 -19.48 12.69
C CYS A 278 12.24 -18.86 13.13
N LEU A 279 11.34 -19.66 13.72
CA LEU A 279 10.09 -19.17 14.31
C LEU A 279 10.36 -18.26 15.52
N GLU A 280 11.31 -18.60 16.39
CA GLU A 280 11.71 -17.74 17.52
C GLU A 280 12.25 -16.39 17.07
N GLN A 281 13.08 -16.36 16.01
CA GLN A 281 13.58 -15.11 15.44
C GLN A 281 12.44 -14.23 14.92
N LEU A 282 11.45 -14.86 14.27
CA LEU A 282 10.25 -14.19 13.77
C LEU A 282 9.42 -13.61 14.91
N ILE A 283 9.11 -14.40 15.94
CA ILE A 283 8.34 -13.96 17.11
C ILE A 283 9.05 -12.81 17.83
N ARG A 284 10.36 -12.93 18.08
CA ARG A 284 11.18 -11.86 18.69
C ARG A 284 11.11 -10.56 17.90
N TRP A 285 11.13 -10.64 16.57
CA TRP A 285 11.03 -9.47 15.71
C TRP A 285 9.63 -8.83 15.70
N LEU A 286 8.57 -9.64 15.64
CA LEU A 286 7.18 -9.17 15.75
C LEU A 286 6.93 -8.46 17.08
N LYS A 287 7.42 -9.02 18.20
CA LYS A 287 7.28 -8.41 19.52
C LYS A 287 7.85 -7.00 19.61
N ARG A 288 8.96 -6.71 18.91
CA ARG A 288 9.62 -5.40 18.92
C ARG A 288 8.86 -4.35 18.11
N ALA A 289 8.71 -4.60 16.80
CA ALA A 289 8.16 -3.58 15.90
C ALA A 289 7.54 -4.14 14.61
N GLY A 290 7.50 -5.47 14.42
CA GLY A 290 6.95 -6.07 13.21
C GLY A 290 5.42 -6.13 13.23
N HIS A 291 4.80 -6.08 12.06
CA HIS A 291 3.35 -6.34 11.89
C HIS A 291 3.13 -7.73 11.28
N VAL A 292 3.88 -8.11 10.24
CA VAL A 292 3.74 -9.43 9.61
C VAL A 292 5.08 -10.15 9.47
N GLY A 293 5.19 -11.32 10.10
CA GLY A 293 6.33 -12.20 9.97
C GLY A 293 5.95 -13.40 9.11
N ILE A 294 6.64 -13.59 7.98
CA ILE A 294 6.38 -14.74 7.09
C ILE A 294 7.39 -15.84 7.38
N HIS A 295 6.94 -16.95 7.95
CA HIS A 295 7.74 -18.16 8.16
C HIS A 295 7.75 -18.99 6.87
N ASP A 296 8.81 -18.82 6.07
CA ASP A 296 8.97 -19.46 4.77
C ASP A 296 9.70 -20.81 4.91
N ALA A 297 8.89 -21.85 5.03
CA ALA A 297 9.28 -23.25 5.08
C ALA A 297 8.27 -24.12 4.33
N THR A 298 8.52 -25.43 4.24
CA THR A 298 7.58 -26.37 3.61
C THR A 298 6.37 -26.68 4.48
N ASN A 299 6.57 -26.84 5.80
CA ASN A 299 5.52 -27.12 6.79
C ASN A 299 4.49 -28.17 6.33
N THR A 300 4.98 -29.21 5.63
CA THR A 300 4.16 -30.20 4.90
C THR A 300 3.50 -31.24 5.79
N THR A 301 3.88 -31.38 7.05
CA THR A 301 3.29 -32.33 7.99
C THR A 301 2.42 -31.64 9.03
N LYS A 302 1.35 -32.31 9.47
CA LYS A 302 0.45 -31.85 10.54
C LYS A 302 1.18 -31.67 11.85
N ALA A 303 2.09 -32.58 12.18
CA ALA A 303 2.91 -32.49 13.39
C ALA A 303 3.69 -31.16 13.44
N ARG A 304 4.25 -30.71 12.30
CA ARG A 304 4.98 -29.44 12.24
C ARG A 304 4.05 -28.24 12.35
N ARG A 305 2.89 -28.27 11.70
CA ARG A 305 1.89 -27.19 11.79
C ARG A 305 1.35 -27.05 13.21
N ARG A 306 1.06 -28.17 13.88
CA ARG A 306 0.67 -28.20 15.29
C ARG A 306 1.73 -27.55 16.18
N HIS A 307 3.01 -27.91 16.02
CA HIS A 307 4.11 -27.31 16.78
C HIS A 307 4.19 -25.78 16.59
N ILE A 308 4.02 -25.30 15.35
CA ILE A 308 3.98 -23.86 15.06
C ILE A 308 2.78 -23.21 15.76
N ALA A 309 1.59 -23.81 15.65
CA ALA A 309 0.37 -23.30 16.25
C ALA A 309 0.45 -23.23 17.79
N GLU A 310 0.89 -24.30 18.44
CA GLU A 310 1.08 -24.36 19.89
C GLU A 310 2.10 -23.33 20.35
N ARG A 311 3.20 -23.16 19.62
CA ARG A 311 4.22 -22.17 19.98
C ARG A 311 3.72 -20.73 19.84
N VAL A 312 3.04 -20.40 18.74
CA VAL A 312 2.50 -19.05 18.53
C VAL A 312 1.36 -18.74 19.51
N ALA A 313 0.55 -19.72 19.88
CA ALA A 313 -0.52 -19.56 20.86
C ALA A 313 -0.03 -19.16 22.27
N GLN A 314 1.24 -19.43 22.59
CA GLN A 314 1.87 -18.97 23.84
C GLN A 314 2.16 -17.46 23.84
N GLU A 315 1.97 -16.76 22.72
CA GLU A 315 2.27 -15.34 22.56
C GLU A 315 1.00 -14.50 22.47
N PRO A 316 0.60 -13.81 23.57
CA PRO A 316 -0.54 -12.93 23.55
C PRO A 316 -0.41 -11.84 22.48
N GLY A 317 -1.47 -11.65 21.69
CA GLY A 317 -1.51 -10.63 20.63
C GLY A 317 -0.89 -11.06 19.30
N LEU A 318 -0.28 -12.24 19.19
CA LEU A 318 0.10 -12.80 17.90
C LEU A 318 -1.03 -13.67 17.33
N ARG A 319 -1.31 -13.50 16.03
CA ARG A 319 -2.22 -14.35 15.27
C ARG A 319 -1.44 -15.21 14.30
N LEU A 320 -1.90 -16.44 14.07
CA LEU A 320 -1.31 -17.35 13.10
C LEU A 320 -2.25 -17.51 11.91
N VAL A 321 -1.71 -17.39 10.70
CA VAL A 321 -2.39 -17.74 9.45
C VAL A 321 -1.50 -18.69 8.67
N PHE A 322 -2.00 -19.87 8.31
CA PHE A 322 -1.31 -20.75 7.37
C PHE A 322 -1.59 -20.32 5.94
N LEU A 323 -0.55 -20.25 5.09
CA LEU A 323 -0.68 -19.96 3.67
C LEU A 323 -0.19 -21.17 2.86
N GLU A 324 -1.11 -22.02 2.42
CA GLU A 324 -0.80 -23.19 1.61
C GLU A 324 -0.75 -22.83 0.11
N SER A 325 0.38 -23.13 -0.53
CA SER A 325 0.60 -22.97 -1.96
C SER A 325 0.58 -24.34 -2.63
N VAL A 326 -0.47 -24.60 -3.41
CA VAL A 326 -0.63 -25.83 -4.19
C VAL A 326 -0.47 -25.49 -5.67
N CYS A 327 0.38 -26.25 -6.36
CA CYS A 327 0.52 -26.16 -7.81
C CYS A 327 0.44 -27.58 -8.38
N THR A 328 -0.56 -27.84 -9.19
CA THR A 328 -0.85 -29.13 -9.82
C THR A 328 -0.31 -29.20 -11.26
N ASP A 329 -0.01 -28.06 -11.86
CA ASP A 329 0.54 -27.95 -13.20
C ASP A 329 2.02 -28.43 -13.28
N PRO A 330 2.31 -29.52 -14.02
CA PRO A 330 3.66 -30.03 -14.17
C PRO A 330 4.63 -29.06 -14.87
N GLU A 331 4.15 -28.26 -15.82
CA GLU A 331 5.00 -27.33 -16.58
C GLU A 331 5.49 -26.18 -15.69
N VAL A 332 4.58 -25.62 -14.88
CA VAL A 332 4.91 -24.59 -13.89
C VAL A 332 5.92 -25.11 -12.87
N VAL A 333 5.78 -26.37 -12.45
CA VAL A 333 6.68 -27.00 -11.47
C VAL A 333 8.06 -27.19 -12.08
N LEU A 334 8.14 -27.70 -13.31
CA LEU A 334 9.39 -27.86 -14.03
C LEU A 334 10.08 -26.51 -14.27
N ALA A 335 9.33 -25.48 -14.64
CA ALA A 335 9.85 -24.12 -14.78
C ALA A 335 10.41 -23.59 -13.45
N ASN A 336 9.71 -23.81 -12.33
CA ASN A 336 10.18 -23.42 -11.00
C ASN A 336 11.44 -24.20 -10.57
N VAL A 337 11.52 -25.49 -10.90
CA VAL A 337 12.74 -26.30 -10.68
C VAL A 337 13.89 -25.72 -11.49
N GLU A 338 13.65 -25.39 -12.76
CA GLU A 338 14.67 -24.84 -13.65
C GLU A 338 15.19 -23.49 -13.15
N VAL A 339 14.30 -22.60 -12.71
CA VAL A 339 14.70 -21.33 -12.07
C VAL A 339 15.58 -21.60 -10.85
N LYS A 340 15.22 -22.59 -10.03
CA LYS A 340 15.96 -22.93 -8.80
C LYS A 340 17.37 -23.48 -9.08
N VAL A 341 17.51 -24.27 -10.14
CA VAL A 341 18.78 -24.88 -10.56
C VAL A 341 19.67 -23.88 -11.31
N ARG A 342 19.08 -22.97 -12.10
CA ARG A 342 19.83 -21.89 -12.79
C ARG A 342 20.26 -20.77 -11.87
N SER A 343 19.47 -20.51 -10.83
CA SER A 343 19.86 -19.60 -9.77
C SER A 343 21.19 -20.09 -9.21
N ARG A 344 22.13 -19.20 -8.90
CA ARG A 344 23.35 -19.54 -8.13
C ARG A 344 22.96 -19.91 -6.69
N ASP A 345 22.05 -20.88 -6.52
CA ASP A 345 21.61 -21.35 -5.22
C ASP A 345 22.82 -22.02 -4.56
N PRO A 346 23.17 -21.61 -3.33
CA PRO A 346 24.31 -22.19 -2.63
C PRO A 346 24.22 -23.71 -2.48
N ASP A 347 23.00 -24.28 -2.46
CA ASP A 347 22.79 -25.73 -2.36
C ASP A 347 23.36 -26.51 -3.57
N TYR A 348 23.56 -25.85 -4.73
CA TYR A 348 23.90 -26.48 -6.01
C TYR A 348 25.17 -25.95 -6.67
N MET A 349 25.94 -25.08 -5.98
CA MET A 349 27.12 -24.42 -6.58
C MET A 349 28.20 -25.38 -7.09
N ASN A 350 28.31 -26.57 -6.47
CA ASN A 350 29.30 -27.58 -6.81
C ASN A 350 28.75 -28.71 -7.71
N MET A 351 27.49 -28.60 -8.18
CA MET A 351 26.86 -29.59 -9.04
C MET A 351 26.71 -29.05 -10.46
N ASN A 352 26.82 -29.93 -11.47
CA ASN A 352 26.38 -29.55 -12.80
C ASN A 352 24.85 -29.44 -12.87
N ARG A 353 24.33 -28.84 -13.95
CA ARG A 353 22.91 -28.50 -14.08
C ARG A 353 22.00 -29.73 -14.03
N GLU A 354 22.42 -30.81 -14.69
CA GLU A 354 21.68 -32.07 -14.74
C GLU A 354 21.64 -32.74 -13.36
N GLN A 355 22.78 -32.80 -12.67
CA GLN A 355 22.89 -33.33 -11.30
C GLN A 355 22.07 -32.54 -10.30
N ALA A 356 22.14 -31.20 -10.35
CA ALA A 356 21.36 -30.32 -9.48
C ALA A 356 19.85 -30.49 -9.71
N ARG A 357 19.43 -30.66 -10.97
CA ARG A 357 18.03 -30.95 -11.33
C ARG A 357 17.59 -32.29 -10.75
N GLU A 358 18.37 -33.35 -10.93
CA GLU A 358 18.07 -34.68 -10.39
C GLU A 358 18.01 -34.68 -8.85
N ASP A 359 18.94 -34.00 -8.19
CA ASP A 359 18.94 -33.84 -6.73
C ASP A 359 17.70 -33.09 -6.25
N PHE A 360 17.34 -31.98 -6.90
CA PHE A 360 16.15 -31.20 -6.53
C PHE A 360 14.85 -32.00 -6.74
N LEU A 361 14.76 -32.79 -7.82
CA LEU A 361 13.62 -33.68 -8.06
C LEU A 361 13.53 -34.79 -7.00
N ARG A 362 14.65 -35.38 -6.58
CA ARG A 362 14.67 -36.33 -5.45
C ARG A 362 14.21 -35.67 -4.15
N ARG A 363 14.66 -34.44 -3.89
CA ARG A 363 14.20 -33.64 -2.74
C ARG A 363 12.69 -33.43 -2.76
N ILE A 364 12.09 -33.15 -3.93
CA ILE A 364 10.62 -33.06 -4.04
C ILE A 364 9.96 -34.38 -3.63
N LYS A 365 10.43 -35.52 -4.16
CA LYS A 365 9.90 -36.85 -3.84
C LYS A 365 9.94 -37.17 -2.35
N HIS A 366 11.02 -36.80 -1.65
CA HIS A 366 11.11 -36.97 -0.20
C HIS A 366 10.02 -36.19 0.56
N TYR A 367 9.68 -34.98 0.11
CA TYR A 367 8.58 -34.22 0.71
C TYR A 367 7.20 -34.75 0.31
N GLU A 368 7.02 -35.23 -0.92
CA GLU A 368 5.77 -35.84 -1.38
C GLU A 368 5.39 -37.07 -0.57
N ALA A 369 6.37 -37.90 -0.18
CA ALA A 369 6.15 -39.11 0.62
C ALA A 369 5.53 -38.85 2.01
N VAL A 370 5.65 -37.64 2.53
CA VAL A 370 5.16 -37.25 3.88
C VAL A 370 4.23 -36.06 3.86
N TYR A 371 3.79 -35.59 2.68
CA TYR A 371 2.96 -34.40 2.58
C TYR A 371 1.53 -34.70 3.00
N GLU A 372 1.09 -33.99 4.04
CA GLU A 372 -0.28 -33.98 4.53
C GLU A 372 -0.87 -32.61 4.18
N PRO A 373 -1.66 -32.49 3.10
CA PRO A 373 -2.25 -31.21 2.71
C PRO A 373 -3.08 -30.62 3.83
N LEU A 374 -3.07 -29.29 3.93
CA LEU A 374 -3.75 -28.58 5.02
C LEU A 374 -5.24 -28.93 5.02
N ASP A 375 -5.69 -29.42 6.18
CA ASP A 375 -7.09 -29.76 6.45
C ASP A 375 -7.74 -30.77 5.49
N ALA A 376 -6.93 -31.64 4.86
CA ALA A 376 -7.44 -32.64 3.91
C ALA A 376 -8.46 -33.63 4.50
N ASP A 377 -8.44 -33.84 5.82
CA ASP A 377 -9.33 -34.75 6.55
C ASP A 377 -10.21 -34.06 7.60
N GLY A 378 -10.28 -32.71 7.58
CA GLY A 378 -11.10 -31.92 8.50
C GLY A 378 -10.53 -31.77 9.92
N THR A 379 -9.34 -32.30 10.21
CA THR A 379 -8.75 -32.23 11.56
C THR A 379 -8.12 -30.87 11.89
N GLU A 380 -7.93 -30.00 10.90
CA GLU A 380 -7.25 -28.70 11.03
C GLU A 380 -8.20 -27.51 10.76
N GLN A 381 -9.51 -27.76 10.67
CA GLN A 381 -10.57 -26.75 10.43
C GLN A 381 -10.61 -25.61 11.46
N HIS A 382 -9.94 -25.76 12.59
CA HIS A 382 -9.84 -24.75 13.65
C HIS A 382 -8.71 -23.74 13.42
N TYR A 383 -7.82 -23.96 12.44
CA TYR A 383 -6.76 -23.01 12.09
C TYR A 383 -7.26 -21.95 11.11
N SER A 384 -6.80 -20.70 11.27
CA SER A 384 -6.94 -19.69 10.23
C SER A 384 -6.00 -20.00 9.08
N TYR A 385 -6.53 -20.10 7.85
CA TYR A 385 -5.69 -20.40 6.69
C TYR A 385 -6.23 -19.86 5.37
N CYS A 386 -5.28 -19.65 4.45
CA CYS A 386 -5.52 -19.38 3.03
C CYS A 386 -4.85 -20.50 2.23
N LYS A 387 -5.62 -21.20 1.38
CA LYS A 387 -5.10 -22.20 0.45
C LYS A 387 -5.25 -21.68 -0.96
N ILE A 388 -4.14 -21.53 -1.68
CA ILE A 388 -4.09 -21.01 -3.05
C ILE A 388 -3.68 -22.15 -3.98
N VAL A 389 -4.56 -22.51 -4.91
CA VAL A 389 -4.34 -23.61 -5.86
C VAL A 389 -4.15 -23.02 -7.26
N ASP A 390 -3.04 -23.39 -7.90
CA ASP A 390 -2.64 -22.96 -9.25
C ASP A 390 -2.75 -21.43 -9.45
N VAL A 391 -2.46 -20.65 -8.38
CA VAL A 391 -2.44 -19.17 -8.33
C VAL A 391 -3.43 -18.51 -9.31
N GLY A 392 -4.69 -18.41 -8.88
CA GLY A 392 -5.80 -17.82 -9.66
C GLY A 392 -6.86 -18.83 -10.10
N ARG A 393 -6.63 -20.15 -9.96
CA ARG A 393 -7.63 -21.17 -10.30
C ARG A 393 -8.69 -21.37 -9.22
N SER A 394 -8.25 -21.54 -7.97
CA SER A 394 -9.17 -21.65 -6.84
C SER A 394 -8.46 -21.29 -5.53
N ALA A 395 -9.24 -20.83 -4.56
CA ALA A 395 -8.76 -20.52 -3.24
C ALA A 395 -9.75 -20.96 -2.16
N THR A 396 -9.24 -21.31 -0.98
CA THR A 396 -10.03 -21.60 0.21
C THR A 396 -9.56 -20.71 1.35
N MET A 397 -10.49 -20.00 1.99
CA MET A 397 -10.22 -19.16 3.16
C MET A 397 -10.97 -19.76 4.35
N ASN A 398 -10.27 -19.98 5.46
CA ASN A 398 -10.85 -20.50 6.69
C ASN A 398 -10.52 -19.60 7.87
N LEU A 399 -11.53 -19.25 8.66
CA LEU A 399 -11.41 -18.48 9.91
C LEU A 399 -10.56 -17.20 9.80
N ILE A 400 -10.64 -16.48 8.67
CA ILE A 400 -10.00 -15.16 8.50
C ILE A 400 -10.90 -14.10 9.14
N SER A 401 -10.55 -13.65 10.34
CA SER A 401 -11.43 -12.82 11.19
C SER A 401 -10.91 -11.41 11.46
N SER A 402 -9.68 -11.08 11.04
CA SER A 402 -9.09 -9.77 11.27
C SER A 402 -9.04 -8.92 10.01
N TYR A 403 -8.91 -7.59 10.20
CA TYR A 403 -8.75 -6.66 9.09
C TYR A 403 -7.49 -7.00 8.29
N LEU A 404 -6.31 -7.07 8.90
CA LEU A 404 -5.08 -7.36 8.16
C LEU A 404 -5.10 -8.77 7.55
N GLY A 405 -5.68 -9.76 8.24
CA GLY A 405 -5.91 -11.09 7.67
C GLY A 405 -6.80 -11.06 6.42
N SER A 406 -7.89 -10.27 6.44
CA SER A 406 -8.78 -10.10 5.29
C SER A 406 -8.09 -9.40 4.12
N GLN A 407 -7.21 -8.43 4.39
CA GLN A 407 -6.41 -7.74 3.37
C GLN A 407 -5.40 -8.69 2.71
N ILE A 408 -4.76 -9.57 3.49
CA ILE A 408 -3.88 -10.62 2.98
C ILE A 408 -4.68 -11.57 2.08
N ALA A 409 -5.83 -12.07 2.55
CA ALA A 409 -6.68 -12.97 1.78
C ALA A 409 -7.15 -12.32 0.46
N PHE A 410 -7.63 -11.08 0.52
CA PHE A 410 -8.10 -10.33 -0.65
C PHE A 410 -7.00 -10.13 -1.68
N TYR A 411 -5.79 -9.75 -1.26
CA TYR A 411 -4.67 -9.61 -2.17
C TYR A 411 -4.32 -10.94 -2.86
N LEU A 412 -4.26 -12.03 -2.10
CA LEU A 412 -3.93 -13.36 -2.65
C LEU A 412 -4.94 -13.85 -3.70
N LEU A 413 -6.21 -13.46 -3.58
CA LEU A 413 -7.27 -13.81 -4.54
C LEU A 413 -7.09 -13.14 -5.91
N ASN A 414 -6.39 -12.01 -5.96
CA ASN A 414 -6.21 -11.23 -7.20
C ASN A 414 -4.93 -11.59 -7.97
N LEU A 415 -4.09 -12.49 -7.43
CA LEU A 415 -2.83 -12.88 -8.07
C LEU A 415 -3.03 -13.89 -9.19
N HIS A 416 -2.23 -13.77 -10.24
CA HIS A 416 -2.06 -14.79 -11.28
C HIS A 416 -0.59 -14.94 -11.70
N ILE A 417 -0.28 -16.04 -12.39
CA ILE A 417 1.07 -16.36 -12.90
C ILE A 417 1.26 -16.14 -14.40
N ALA A 418 0.19 -15.80 -15.13
CA ALA A 418 0.27 -15.52 -16.55
C ALA A 418 1.29 -14.39 -16.84
N PRO A 419 2.19 -14.56 -17.82
CA PRO A 419 3.12 -13.53 -18.22
C PRO A 419 2.35 -12.33 -18.77
N ARG A 420 2.82 -11.12 -18.45
CA ARG A 420 2.19 -9.87 -18.89
C ARG A 420 3.18 -8.70 -18.87
N ASN A 421 2.83 -7.66 -19.60
CA ASN A 421 3.55 -6.40 -19.64
C ASN A 421 2.68 -5.26 -19.09
N ILE A 422 3.24 -4.47 -18.19
CA ILE A 422 2.63 -3.25 -17.68
C ILE A 422 3.40 -2.08 -18.26
N PHE A 423 2.77 -1.34 -19.16
CA PHE A 423 3.32 -0.12 -19.73
C PHE A 423 2.84 1.08 -18.90
N MET A 424 3.76 1.98 -18.57
CA MET A 424 3.48 3.22 -17.86
C MET A 424 4.00 4.37 -18.69
N SER A 425 3.17 5.38 -18.89
CA SER A 425 3.61 6.64 -19.46
C SER A 425 2.89 7.80 -18.79
N ARG A 426 3.57 8.92 -18.67
CA ARG A 426 2.88 10.17 -18.33
C ARG A 426 2.00 10.59 -19.51
N HIS A 427 1.05 11.48 -19.25
CA HIS A 427 0.50 12.29 -20.32
C HIS A 427 1.64 12.96 -21.13
N GLY A 428 1.36 13.31 -22.39
CA GLY A 428 2.23 14.21 -23.16
C GLY A 428 2.43 15.54 -22.43
N GLU A 429 3.50 16.27 -22.75
CA GLU A 429 3.76 17.59 -22.16
C GLU A 429 2.51 18.48 -22.22
N SER A 430 2.15 19.09 -21.10
CA SER A 430 0.99 19.98 -20.96
C SER A 430 1.39 21.45 -20.92
N GLN A 431 0.43 22.37 -21.09
CA GLN A 431 0.68 23.81 -20.95
C GLN A 431 1.23 24.15 -19.57
N PHE A 432 0.71 23.54 -18.50
CA PHE A 432 1.24 23.77 -17.15
C PHE A 432 2.66 23.24 -16.97
N ASN A 433 3.08 22.22 -17.71
CA ASN A 433 4.48 21.81 -17.67
C ASN A 433 5.39 22.90 -18.26
N LEU A 434 5.01 23.50 -19.39
CA LEU A 434 5.76 24.61 -19.98
C LEU A 434 5.83 25.83 -19.06
N GLU A 435 4.75 26.09 -18.33
CA GLU A 435 4.66 27.18 -17.36
C GLU A 435 5.32 26.87 -16.00
N GLY A 436 5.80 25.64 -15.79
CA GLY A 436 6.38 25.22 -14.50
C GLY A 436 5.36 25.09 -13.36
N LYS A 437 4.07 24.99 -13.67
CA LYS A 437 2.97 24.89 -12.70
C LYS A 437 2.65 23.45 -12.32
N ILE A 438 2.27 23.23 -11.07
CA ILE A 438 1.84 21.92 -10.57
C ILE A 438 0.32 21.75 -10.63
N GLY A 439 -0.12 20.50 -10.73
CA GLY A 439 -1.54 20.12 -10.68
C GLY A 439 -2.38 20.67 -11.85
N GLY A 440 -3.59 21.13 -11.56
CA GLY A 440 -4.57 21.66 -12.50
C GLY A 440 -5.07 20.64 -13.53
N ASP A 441 -5.78 21.16 -14.54
CA ASP A 441 -6.38 20.37 -15.63
C ASP A 441 -6.13 21.01 -17.01
N SER A 442 -4.88 21.40 -17.27
CA SER A 442 -4.50 22.03 -18.54
C SER A 442 -4.45 21.05 -19.71
N ASP A 443 -4.57 21.59 -20.92
CA ASP A 443 -4.45 20.84 -22.19
C ASP A 443 -2.99 20.47 -22.51
N LEU A 444 -2.82 19.55 -23.45
CA LEU A 444 -1.51 19.24 -24.04
C LEU A 444 -0.88 20.45 -24.74
N SER A 445 0.45 20.53 -24.68
CA SER A 445 1.26 21.38 -25.56
C SER A 445 1.31 20.83 -26.98
N GLU A 446 1.87 21.60 -27.91
CA GLU A 446 2.10 21.10 -29.27
C GLU A 446 3.03 19.87 -29.27
N ARG A 447 4.06 19.87 -28.41
CA ARG A 447 4.96 18.71 -28.21
C ARG A 447 4.25 17.55 -27.54
N GLY A 448 3.34 17.82 -26.59
CA GLY A 448 2.48 16.80 -26.00
C GLY A 448 1.57 16.13 -27.02
N TRP A 449 0.99 16.88 -27.95
CA TRP A 449 0.22 16.33 -29.07
C TRP A 449 1.09 15.56 -30.06
N ALA A 450 2.33 16.01 -30.32
CA ALA A 450 3.28 15.24 -31.12
C ALA A 450 3.59 13.88 -30.47
N TYR A 451 3.76 13.85 -29.15
CA TYR A 451 3.92 12.61 -28.39
C TYR A 451 2.69 11.71 -28.48
N ALA A 452 1.49 12.26 -28.27
CA ALA A 452 0.23 11.52 -28.39
C ALA A 452 0.04 10.88 -29.78
N ARG A 453 0.48 11.55 -30.85
CA ARG A 453 0.46 11.01 -32.22
C ARG A 453 1.45 9.88 -32.45
N ALA A 454 2.60 9.91 -31.79
CA ALA A 454 3.66 8.91 -31.94
C ALA A 454 3.48 7.69 -31.02
N LEU A 455 2.76 7.85 -29.90
CA LEU A 455 2.54 6.80 -28.90
C LEU A 455 1.90 5.51 -29.45
N PRO A 456 0.87 5.55 -30.33
CA PRO A 456 0.26 4.32 -30.84
C PRO A 456 1.24 3.40 -31.55
N LYS A 457 2.14 3.97 -32.36
CA LYS A 457 3.15 3.20 -33.08
C LYS A 457 4.14 2.55 -32.11
N LEU A 458 4.62 3.31 -31.13
CA LEU A 458 5.53 2.80 -30.11
C LEU A 458 4.91 1.63 -29.32
N ILE A 459 3.66 1.78 -28.90
CA ILE A 459 2.97 0.72 -28.15
C ILE A 459 2.76 -0.51 -29.02
N GLN A 460 2.34 -0.33 -30.28
CA GLN A 460 2.19 -1.44 -31.23
C GLN A 460 3.51 -2.20 -31.46
N ASP A 461 4.63 -1.50 -31.55
CA ASP A 461 5.95 -2.11 -31.78
C ASP A 461 6.41 -3.00 -30.60
N HIS A 462 5.91 -2.76 -29.39
CA HIS A 462 6.30 -3.50 -28.18
C HIS A 462 5.24 -4.47 -27.66
N VAL A 463 3.96 -4.25 -27.97
CA VAL A 463 2.84 -5.16 -27.64
C VAL A 463 2.60 -6.18 -28.75
N GLY A 464 2.87 -5.81 -30.01
CA GLY A 464 2.54 -6.63 -31.16
C GLY A 464 1.02 -6.74 -31.36
N ASP A 465 0.56 -7.95 -31.66
CA ASP A 465 -0.86 -8.28 -31.90
C ASP A 465 -1.59 -8.70 -30.61
N GLU A 466 -0.95 -8.60 -29.45
CA GLU A 466 -1.58 -8.95 -28.16
C GLU A 466 -2.63 -7.92 -27.75
N GLU A 467 -3.66 -8.38 -27.04
CA GLU A 467 -4.68 -7.50 -26.46
C GLU A 467 -4.05 -6.57 -25.41
N LEU A 468 -4.50 -5.32 -25.38
CA LEU A 468 -4.06 -4.30 -24.43
C LEU A 468 -5.26 -3.46 -24.01
N THR A 469 -5.36 -3.17 -22.72
CA THR A 469 -6.29 -2.15 -22.20
C THR A 469 -5.52 -0.88 -21.82
N VAL A 470 -6.09 0.28 -22.07
CA VAL A 470 -5.51 1.57 -21.69
C VAL A 470 -6.29 2.13 -20.49
N TRP A 471 -5.59 2.43 -19.40
CA TRP A 471 -6.14 3.19 -18.30
C TRP A 471 -5.57 4.60 -18.30
N HIS A 472 -6.43 5.57 -18.01
CA HIS A 472 -5.99 6.95 -17.83
C HIS A 472 -6.79 7.63 -16.73
N SER A 473 -6.27 8.76 -16.25
CA SER A 473 -6.96 9.58 -15.25
C SER A 473 -8.19 10.29 -15.85
N SER A 474 -8.97 10.97 -15.01
CA SER A 474 -10.07 11.83 -15.47
C SER A 474 -9.59 13.18 -16.04
N LEU A 475 -8.32 13.56 -15.82
CA LEU A 475 -7.74 14.82 -16.26
C LEU A 475 -7.47 14.84 -17.77
N ARG A 476 -7.77 16.00 -18.40
CA ARG A 476 -7.79 16.25 -19.85
C ARG A 476 -6.53 15.77 -20.55
N ARG A 477 -5.35 16.16 -20.05
CA ARG A 477 -4.05 15.80 -20.63
C ARG A 477 -3.83 14.30 -20.81
N THR A 478 -4.32 13.47 -19.86
CA THR A 478 -4.21 12.00 -20.00
C THR A 478 -5.19 11.46 -21.02
N GLY A 479 -6.44 11.96 -21.03
CA GLY A 479 -7.45 11.60 -22.03
C GLY A 479 -7.04 12.01 -23.45
N GLN A 480 -6.49 13.20 -23.63
CA GLN A 480 -5.94 13.69 -24.91
C GLN A 480 -4.78 12.81 -25.38
N THR A 481 -3.86 12.44 -24.48
CA THR A 481 -2.75 11.53 -24.81
C THR A 481 -3.27 10.15 -25.23
N ALA A 482 -4.32 9.65 -24.55
CA ALA A 482 -4.92 8.37 -24.85
C ALA A 482 -5.77 8.37 -26.13
N SER A 483 -6.25 9.53 -26.58
CA SER A 483 -7.31 9.65 -27.61
C SER A 483 -7.00 8.93 -28.93
N LEU A 484 -5.73 8.91 -29.34
CA LEU A 484 -5.29 8.32 -30.62
C LEU A 484 -4.91 6.85 -30.52
N LEU A 485 -4.94 6.24 -29.33
CA LEU A 485 -4.65 4.82 -29.15
C LEU A 485 -5.82 3.96 -29.65
N PRO A 486 -5.58 2.89 -30.44
CA PRO A 486 -6.63 2.04 -31.00
C PRO A 486 -7.16 0.98 -30.01
N TYR A 487 -6.94 1.16 -28.70
CA TYR A 487 -7.28 0.20 -27.65
C TYR A 487 -8.49 0.65 -26.83
N PRO A 488 -9.19 -0.26 -26.14
CA PRO A 488 -10.20 0.08 -25.14
C PRO A 488 -9.61 0.98 -24.05
N LYS A 489 -10.32 2.06 -23.71
CA LYS A 489 -9.87 3.08 -22.74
C LYS A 489 -10.80 3.08 -21.54
N LEU A 490 -10.23 3.00 -20.34
CA LEU A 490 -10.97 3.08 -19.08
C LEU A 490 -10.46 4.28 -18.27
N VAL A 491 -11.41 5.10 -17.81
CA VAL A 491 -11.13 6.27 -16.97
C VAL A 491 -11.13 5.85 -15.52
N TRP A 492 -10.07 6.17 -14.79
CA TRP A 492 -9.94 5.93 -13.36
C TRP A 492 -9.65 7.23 -12.63
N LYS A 493 -10.62 7.71 -11.83
CA LYS A 493 -10.42 8.90 -10.98
C LYS A 493 -9.28 8.68 -9.96
N SER A 494 -9.09 7.45 -9.50
CA SER A 494 -7.94 7.07 -8.66
C SER A 494 -6.58 7.24 -9.36
N LEU A 495 -6.52 7.53 -10.66
CA LEU A 495 -5.30 7.86 -11.38
C LEU A 495 -5.09 9.37 -11.58
N ASP A 496 -5.98 10.24 -11.09
CA ASP A 496 -5.79 11.71 -11.12
C ASP A 496 -4.49 12.07 -10.39
N GLU A 497 -3.83 13.17 -10.78
CA GLU A 497 -2.59 13.62 -10.14
C GLU A 497 -2.79 13.90 -8.65
N LEU A 498 -1.70 13.85 -7.88
CA LEU A 498 -1.70 14.26 -6.48
C LEU A 498 -2.29 15.67 -6.34
N ASP A 499 -3.29 15.80 -5.47
CA ASP A 499 -3.97 17.08 -5.23
C ASP A 499 -3.07 18.02 -4.41
N ALA A 500 -2.65 19.13 -5.04
CA ALA A 500 -1.82 20.15 -4.39
C ALA A 500 -2.63 21.16 -3.55
N GLY A 501 -3.96 20.99 -3.44
CA GLY A 501 -4.82 21.82 -2.62
C GLY A 501 -4.72 23.31 -2.97
N VAL A 502 -4.40 24.15 -1.98
CA VAL A 502 -4.22 25.60 -2.20
C VAL A 502 -3.06 25.95 -3.13
N CYS A 503 -2.11 25.03 -3.37
CA CYS A 503 -0.97 25.21 -4.26
C CYS A 503 -1.25 24.76 -5.71
N ASP A 504 -2.48 24.35 -6.01
CA ASP A 504 -2.86 23.91 -7.35
C ASP A 504 -2.74 25.06 -8.38
N GLY A 505 -2.05 24.80 -9.49
CA GLY A 505 -1.79 25.80 -10.54
C GLY A 505 -0.68 26.82 -10.22
N MET A 506 0.08 26.65 -9.14
CA MET A 506 1.24 27.49 -8.80
C MET A 506 2.56 26.88 -9.31
N THR A 507 3.57 27.71 -9.52
CA THR A 507 4.96 27.26 -9.70
C THR A 507 5.61 26.96 -8.35
N TYR A 508 6.73 26.23 -8.33
CA TYR A 508 7.48 26.01 -7.09
C TYR A 508 8.02 27.32 -6.49
N GLU A 509 8.44 28.28 -7.33
CA GLU A 509 8.89 29.61 -6.89
C GLU A 509 7.75 30.41 -6.23
N GLU A 510 6.53 30.30 -6.75
CA GLU A 510 5.34 30.92 -6.15
C GLU A 510 5.02 30.27 -4.80
N ILE A 511 5.13 28.94 -4.70
CA ILE A 511 4.90 28.21 -3.44
C ILE A 511 5.94 28.63 -2.39
N GLU A 512 7.22 28.69 -2.74
CA GLU A 512 8.27 29.14 -1.83
C GLU A 512 8.03 30.58 -1.35
N LYS A 513 7.55 31.44 -2.24
CA LYS A 513 7.26 32.85 -1.91
C LYS A 513 6.01 33.03 -1.04
N PHE A 514 4.91 32.36 -1.36
CA PHE A 514 3.62 32.55 -0.69
C PHE A 514 3.39 31.60 0.49
N TYR A 515 4.06 30.44 0.49
CA TYR A 515 3.95 29.36 1.47
C TYR A 515 5.35 28.77 1.82
N PRO A 516 6.30 29.57 2.33
CA PRO A 516 7.68 29.12 2.59
C PRO A 516 7.76 27.94 3.57
N GLU A 517 6.87 27.92 4.57
CA GLU A 517 6.78 26.83 5.55
C GLU A 517 6.36 25.50 4.90
N ASP A 518 5.45 25.54 3.93
CA ASP A 518 5.02 24.37 3.16
C ASP A 518 6.14 23.85 2.26
N SER A 519 6.90 24.74 1.62
CA SER A 519 8.07 24.36 0.83
C SER A 519 9.08 23.61 1.70
N THR A 520 9.41 24.17 2.86
CA THR A 520 10.37 23.56 3.81
C THR A 520 9.89 22.21 4.31
N SER A 521 8.65 22.15 4.81
CA SER A 521 8.05 20.92 5.35
C SER A 521 7.99 19.79 4.32
N ARG A 522 7.72 20.16 3.05
CA ARG A 522 7.68 19.22 1.93
C ARG A 522 9.07 18.67 1.59
N ASP A 523 10.10 19.48 1.67
CA ASP A 523 11.46 19.03 1.36
C ASP A 523 12.06 18.18 2.48
N GLU A 524 11.68 18.44 3.74
CA GLU A 524 12.06 17.63 4.90
C GLU A 524 11.42 16.22 4.88
N ASP A 525 10.12 16.12 4.60
CA ASP A 525 9.40 14.84 4.55
C ASP A 525 8.35 14.80 3.43
N LYS A 526 8.84 14.71 2.19
CA LYS A 526 7.99 14.72 0.99
C LYS A 526 6.97 13.59 0.91
N PHE A 527 7.22 12.46 1.57
CA PHE A 527 6.29 11.34 1.55
C PHE A 527 5.08 11.61 2.44
N ASN A 528 5.31 12.15 3.64
CA ASN A 528 4.25 12.41 4.62
C ASN A 528 3.66 13.81 4.55
N TYR A 529 4.36 14.79 3.98
CA TYR A 529 3.85 16.14 3.82
C TYR A 529 2.55 16.13 3.02
N ARG A 530 1.49 16.70 3.62
CA ARG A 530 0.19 16.87 3.00
C ARG A 530 -0.02 18.34 2.65
N TYR A 531 -0.30 18.61 1.38
CA TYR A 531 -0.71 19.95 0.96
C TYR A 531 -1.96 20.40 1.71
N ARG A 532 -2.05 21.71 2.02
CA ARG A 532 -3.23 22.29 2.68
C ARG A 532 -4.46 22.12 1.78
N GLY A 533 -5.45 21.36 2.25
CA GLY A 533 -6.64 21.03 1.46
C GLY A 533 -6.39 20.01 0.35
N GLY A 534 -5.22 19.37 0.30
CA GLY A 534 -4.83 18.40 -0.73
C GLY A 534 -4.41 17.04 -0.19
N GLU A 535 -3.47 16.41 -0.88
CA GLU A 535 -2.95 15.05 -0.64
C GLU A 535 -1.45 15.04 -0.28
N SER A 536 -1.04 13.97 0.39
CA SER A 536 0.34 13.51 0.52
C SER A 536 0.61 12.30 -0.38
N TYR A 537 1.87 11.89 -0.57
CA TYR A 537 2.16 10.61 -1.26
C TYR A 537 1.58 9.41 -0.50
N ARG A 538 1.50 9.49 0.83
CA ARG A 538 0.82 8.51 1.68
C ARG A 538 -0.67 8.38 1.32
N ASP A 539 -1.38 9.49 1.13
CA ASP A 539 -2.78 9.47 0.68
C ASP A 539 -2.93 8.84 -0.71
N VAL A 540 -2.00 9.16 -1.61
CA VAL A 540 -1.94 8.57 -2.96
C VAL A 540 -1.77 7.05 -2.90
N VAL A 541 -0.86 6.54 -2.05
CA VAL A 541 -0.69 5.08 -1.84
C VAL A 541 -1.99 4.44 -1.38
N VAL A 542 -2.70 5.05 -0.43
CA VAL A 542 -3.98 4.51 0.06
C VAL A 542 -5.03 4.47 -1.05
N ARG A 543 -5.21 5.54 -1.84
CA ARG A 543 -6.24 5.55 -2.90
C ARG A 543 -5.88 4.70 -4.12
N LEU A 544 -4.59 4.38 -4.32
CA LEU A 544 -4.12 3.52 -5.40
C LEU A 544 -4.22 2.03 -5.06
N GLU A 545 -4.57 1.65 -3.83
CA GLU A 545 -4.72 0.24 -3.46
C GLU A 545 -5.65 -0.54 -4.40
N PRO A 546 -6.88 -0.05 -4.74
CA PRO A 546 -7.74 -0.73 -5.71
C PRO A 546 -7.13 -0.84 -7.11
N VAL A 547 -6.33 0.14 -7.53
CA VAL A 547 -5.61 0.13 -8.81
C VAL A 547 -4.55 -0.98 -8.80
N ILE A 548 -3.79 -1.12 -7.73
CA ILE A 548 -2.81 -2.21 -7.58
C ILE A 548 -3.49 -3.58 -7.61
N MET A 549 -4.64 -3.74 -6.95
CA MET A 549 -5.39 -5.01 -6.99
C MET A 549 -5.77 -5.39 -8.42
N GLU A 550 -6.27 -4.42 -9.19
CA GLU A 550 -6.67 -4.66 -10.57
C GLU A 550 -5.45 -4.88 -11.49
N LEU A 551 -4.34 -4.16 -11.29
CA LEU A 551 -3.08 -4.41 -12.03
C LEU A 551 -2.46 -5.79 -11.74
N GLU A 552 -2.70 -6.34 -10.56
CA GLU A 552 -2.31 -7.72 -10.25
C GLU A 552 -3.19 -8.77 -10.93
N ARG A 553 -4.41 -8.39 -11.35
CA ARG A 553 -5.42 -9.24 -12.00
C ARG A 553 -5.37 -9.18 -13.53
N GLN A 554 -5.01 -8.04 -14.09
CA GLN A 554 -5.04 -7.75 -15.52
C GLN A 554 -3.87 -8.38 -16.29
N SER A 555 -4.05 -8.56 -17.60
CA SER A 555 -3.00 -8.98 -18.53
C SER A 555 -2.15 -7.77 -18.98
N ASN A 556 -1.96 -7.56 -20.29
CA ASN A 556 -1.22 -6.41 -20.76
C ASN A 556 -2.04 -5.13 -20.57
N ILE A 557 -1.39 -4.11 -20.04
CA ILE A 557 -2.04 -2.84 -19.73
C ILE A 557 -1.11 -1.66 -19.99
N LEU A 558 -1.65 -0.56 -20.50
CA LEU A 558 -0.98 0.73 -20.57
C LEU A 558 -1.66 1.72 -19.63
N ILE A 559 -0.89 2.30 -18.71
CA ILE A 559 -1.34 3.34 -17.80
C ILE A 559 -0.80 4.68 -18.28
N ILE A 560 -1.69 5.59 -18.66
CA ILE A 560 -1.37 6.99 -18.94
C ILE A 560 -1.72 7.81 -17.69
N GLY A 561 -0.71 8.08 -16.88
CA GLY A 561 -0.85 8.73 -15.57
C GLY A 561 -0.11 10.05 -15.47
N HIS A 562 0.23 10.41 -14.24
CA HIS A 562 0.95 11.63 -13.89
C HIS A 562 2.19 11.32 -13.06
N GLN A 563 2.97 12.34 -12.73
CA GLN A 563 4.29 12.14 -12.15
C GLN A 563 4.21 11.49 -10.77
N ALA A 564 3.40 11.99 -9.84
CA ALA A 564 3.32 11.41 -8.49
C ALA A 564 2.66 10.03 -8.49
N ILE A 565 1.65 9.86 -9.34
CA ILE A 565 0.88 8.60 -9.45
C ILE A 565 1.75 7.47 -9.99
N LEU A 566 2.47 7.71 -11.09
CA LEU A 566 3.33 6.70 -11.67
C LEU A 566 4.52 6.37 -10.79
N ARG A 567 5.04 7.32 -9.99
CA ARG A 567 6.04 7.03 -8.95
C ARG A 567 5.51 6.01 -7.95
N ALA A 568 4.29 6.21 -7.44
CA ALA A 568 3.70 5.31 -6.45
C ALA A 568 3.44 3.90 -7.01
N LEU A 569 2.92 3.80 -8.24
CA LEU A 569 2.71 2.51 -8.92
C LEU A 569 4.04 1.81 -9.25
N TYR A 570 5.01 2.56 -9.77
CA TYR A 570 6.34 2.04 -10.10
C TYR A 570 7.07 1.55 -8.85
N ALA A 571 6.98 2.29 -7.73
CA ALA A 571 7.55 1.89 -6.44
C ALA A 571 7.01 0.54 -5.96
N TYR A 572 5.71 0.27 -6.15
CA TYR A 572 5.13 -1.03 -5.86
C TYR A 572 5.80 -2.15 -6.66
N PHE A 573 5.88 -2.03 -8.00
CA PHE A 573 6.39 -3.12 -8.84
C PHE A 573 7.89 -3.36 -8.64
N MET A 574 8.66 -2.29 -8.50
CA MET A 574 10.12 -2.34 -8.36
C MET A 574 10.58 -2.54 -6.90
N GLY A 575 9.69 -2.38 -5.93
CA GLY A 575 9.96 -2.63 -4.52
C GLY A 575 10.74 -1.51 -3.81
N TYR A 576 10.60 -0.26 -4.26
CA TYR A 576 11.17 0.91 -3.59
C TYR A 576 10.47 1.18 -2.26
N ASP A 577 11.19 1.77 -1.32
CA ASP A 577 10.62 2.21 -0.05
C ASP A 577 9.99 3.61 -0.11
N GLN A 578 9.41 4.04 1.00
CA GLN A 578 8.68 5.31 1.11
C GLN A 578 9.60 6.53 1.01
N ASN A 579 10.88 6.39 1.38
CA ASN A 579 11.85 7.47 1.33
C ASN A 579 12.31 7.71 -0.11
N GLU A 580 12.39 6.64 -0.92
CA GLU A 580 12.79 6.71 -2.32
C GLU A 580 11.63 7.11 -3.25
N LEU A 581 10.41 6.66 -2.94
CA LEU A 581 9.22 6.77 -3.80
C LEU A 581 8.97 8.19 -4.36
N PRO A 582 8.95 9.27 -3.56
CA PRO A 582 8.68 10.63 -4.05
C PRO A 582 9.72 11.19 -5.02
N TYR A 583 10.89 10.54 -5.12
CA TYR A 583 12.05 10.99 -5.88
C TYR A 583 12.37 10.10 -7.08
N ILE A 584 11.55 9.10 -7.38
CA ILE A 584 11.75 8.25 -8.56
C ILE A 584 11.63 9.11 -9.83
N LYS A 585 12.54 8.93 -10.79
CA LYS A 585 12.50 9.66 -12.07
C LYS A 585 11.54 9.02 -13.07
N ILE A 586 10.43 9.70 -13.34
CA ILE A 586 9.43 9.34 -14.36
C ILE A 586 9.36 10.48 -15.40
N PRO A 587 10.21 10.45 -16.44
CA PRO A 587 10.30 11.54 -17.42
C PRO A 587 9.07 11.62 -18.32
N LEU A 588 8.81 12.82 -18.87
CA LEU A 588 7.84 12.99 -19.96
C LEU A 588 8.29 12.24 -21.21
N HIS A 589 7.33 11.96 -22.10
CA HIS A 589 7.54 11.38 -23.42
C HIS A 589 8.32 10.05 -23.45
N THR A 590 8.28 9.30 -22.36
CA THR A 590 8.96 8.02 -22.19
C THR A 590 7.97 6.97 -21.72
N VAL A 591 7.90 5.85 -22.43
CA VAL A 591 7.15 4.67 -21.98
C VAL A 591 8.08 3.78 -21.16
N ILE A 592 7.67 3.44 -19.96
CA ILE A 592 8.34 2.46 -19.09
C ILE A 592 7.57 1.15 -19.20
N LYS A 593 8.22 0.08 -19.65
CA LYS A 593 7.66 -1.27 -19.70
C LYS A 593 8.16 -2.06 -18.51
N LEU A 594 7.23 -2.58 -17.74
CA LEU A 594 7.48 -3.45 -16.60
C LEU A 594 7.05 -4.86 -16.94
N THR A 595 7.93 -5.84 -16.72
CA THR A 595 7.62 -7.28 -16.88
C THR A 595 7.72 -7.96 -15.52
N PRO A 596 6.60 -8.16 -14.79
CA PRO A 596 6.61 -8.78 -13.48
C PRO A 596 7.17 -10.22 -13.54
N LYS A 597 8.10 -10.52 -12.64
CA LYS A 597 8.71 -11.84 -12.47
C LYS A 597 8.44 -12.41 -11.08
N ALA A 598 8.78 -13.69 -10.91
CA ALA A 598 8.57 -14.36 -9.63
C ALA A 598 9.33 -13.71 -8.45
N TYR A 599 10.51 -13.14 -8.71
CA TYR A 599 11.41 -12.56 -7.70
C TYR A 599 11.70 -11.07 -7.91
N GLY A 600 10.96 -10.40 -8.79
CA GLY A 600 11.23 -9.00 -9.12
C GLY A 600 10.36 -8.49 -10.25
N CYS A 601 10.86 -7.50 -10.96
CA CYS A 601 10.26 -6.94 -12.16
C CYS A 601 11.38 -6.47 -13.06
N ASP A 602 11.35 -6.84 -14.34
CA ASP A 602 12.24 -6.23 -15.32
C ASP A 602 11.67 -4.89 -15.74
N GLU A 603 12.57 -4.00 -16.17
CA GLU A 603 12.25 -2.66 -16.65
C GLU A 603 12.95 -2.39 -17.97
N GLU A 604 12.20 -1.82 -18.91
CA GLU A 604 12.72 -1.26 -20.16
C GLU A 604 12.13 0.15 -20.34
N ARG A 605 12.90 1.10 -20.88
CA ARG A 605 12.44 2.47 -21.14
C ARG A 605 12.58 2.82 -22.62
N TYR A 606 11.52 3.37 -23.19
CA TYR A 606 11.46 3.78 -24.58
C TYR A 606 11.10 5.27 -24.65
N ALA A 607 12.13 6.10 -24.84
CA ALA A 607 11.97 7.55 -25.01
C ALA A 607 11.72 7.87 -26.49
N LEU A 608 10.68 8.66 -26.77
CA LEU A 608 10.49 9.19 -28.11
C LEU A 608 11.39 10.41 -28.32
N PRO A 609 11.90 10.63 -29.55
CA PRO A 609 12.76 11.78 -29.88
C PRO A 609 11.93 13.07 -30.02
N ILE A 610 11.16 13.39 -28.98
CA ILE A 610 10.29 14.55 -28.88
C ILE A 610 10.64 15.24 -27.57
N GLU A 611 11.23 16.42 -27.65
CA GLU A 611 11.65 17.17 -26.47
C GLU A 611 10.48 17.44 -25.52
N ALA A 612 10.79 17.52 -24.23
CA ALA A 612 9.89 17.94 -23.18
C ALA A 612 10.69 18.65 -22.09
N VAL A 613 10.03 19.54 -21.34
CA VAL A 613 10.61 20.11 -20.13
C VAL A 613 10.90 19.04 -19.08
N ASP A 614 11.95 19.23 -18.27
CA ASP A 614 12.18 18.39 -17.09
C ASP A 614 11.35 18.92 -15.92
N THR A 615 10.47 18.07 -15.39
CA THR A 615 9.64 18.37 -14.21
C THR A 615 10.13 17.65 -12.96
N HIS A 616 11.32 17.06 -13.02
CA HIS A 616 11.92 16.35 -11.91
C HIS A 616 12.60 17.32 -10.95
N HIS A 617 11.98 17.51 -9.79
CA HIS A 617 12.52 18.36 -8.74
C HIS A 617 13.06 17.52 -7.58
N VAL A 618 14.34 17.70 -7.28
CA VAL A 618 15.06 17.21 -6.11
C VAL A 618 15.41 18.44 -5.26
N PRO A 619 15.26 18.38 -3.92
CA PRO A 619 15.63 19.47 -3.02
C PRO A 619 17.09 19.91 -3.18
#